data_AF-A0A2E2B672-F1
#
_entry.id   AF-A0A2E2B672-F1
#
_cell.length_a   1.000
_cell.length_b   1.000
_cell.length_c   1.000
_cell.angle_alpha   90.00
_cell.angle_beta   90.00
_cell.angle_gamma   90.00
#
_symmetry.space_group_name_H-M   'P 1'
#
loop_
_entity.id
_entity.type
_entity.pdbx_description
1 polymer ?
#
loop_
_entity_poly.entity_id
_entity_poly.type
_entity_poly.pdbx_seq_one_letter_code
_entity_poly.pdbx_strand_id
1 'polypeptide(L)'
;MSGAGYPRPYADVSTLRGAIAHLTDAVAAQVEQSVVASAPPNTPIPGDAQVRDAFWALLPPEEQRRFFLRIAGQRSVWPRLKTLIGNPPYSFLRPEDEGVLRASGICRGRARMAHADPTATGYSEFGKGHYEDGAGRLYRVVRKEQGDGDQLPWVGLAAGVRVVADVRVQKRAGATKVAMARGEHGPVAQASLVFPRVGDVLQLRLVTALRGDDVDVDDALRARIELGRQKAAGSPIARLVLKIV
;
A
#
# COMPACT_ATOMS: atom_id res chain seq x y z
N MET A 1 31.66 3.11 -11.61
CA MET A 1 30.81 4.14 -11.00
C MET A 1 29.78 3.43 -10.13
N SER A 2 30.03 3.36 -8.83
CA SER A 2 29.12 2.80 -7.83
C SER A 2 27.93 3.74 -7.69
N GLY A 3 26.80 3.39 -8.33
CA GLY A 3 25.54 4.11 -8.14
C GLY A 3 25.16 4.04 -6.67
N ALA A 4 24.93 5.20 -6.05
CA ALA A 4 24.42 5.27 -4.69
C ALA A 4 23.16 4.39 -4.59
N GLY A 5 23.25 3.30 -3.82
CA GLY A 5 22.14 2.38 -3.64
C GLY A 5 20.93 3.14 -3.10
N TYR A 6 19.79 3.02 -3.77
CA TYR A 6 18.55 3.57 -3.24
C TYR A 6 18.26 2.94 -1.87
N PRO A 7 17.82 3.72 -0.87
CA PRO A 7 17.54 3.19 0.46
C PRO A 7 16.44 2.12 0.38
N ARG A 8 16.69 0.98 1.04
CA ARG A 8 15.81 -0.20 1.13
C ARG A 8 15.26 -0.30 2.56
N PRO A 9 14.28 0.53 2.94
CA PRO A 9 13.92 0.74 4.35
C PRO A 9 13.27 -0.47 5.04
N TYR A 10 12.86 -1.50 4.30
CA TYR A 10 12.05 -2.61 4.82
C TYR A 10 12.62 -4.00 4.53
N ALA A 11 13.89 -4.09 4.11
CA ALA A 11 14.56 -5.33 3.71
C ALA A 11 14.41 -6.45 4.76
N ASP A 12 14.48 -6.11 6.04
CA ASP A 12 14.50 -7.08 7.15
C ASP A 12 13.11 -7.37 7.74
N VAL A 13 12.04 -6.78 7.19
CA VAL A 13 10.67 -6.90 7.72
C VAL A 13 9.87 -7.91 6.91
N SER A 14 9.92 -9.17 7.32
CA SER A 14 9.26 -10.29 6.61
C SER A 14 8.02 -10.86 7.32
N THR A 15 7.82 -10.53 8.59
CA THR A 15 6.71 -11.02 9.42
C THR A 15 5.76 -9.90 9.81
N LEU A 16 4.50 -10.26 10.09
CA LEU A 16 3.51 -9.32 10.59
C LEU A 16 3.94 -8.74 11.95
N ARG A 17 4.46 -9.58 12.85
CA ARG A 17 5.00 -9.14 14.13
C ARG A 17 6.13 -8.11 13.96
N GLY A 18 7.08 -8.38 13.06
CA GLY A 18 8.17 -7.46 12.75
C GLY A 18 7.67 -6.12 12.19
N ALA A 19 6.68 -6.17 11.29
CA ALA A 19 6.05 -4.97 10.74
C ALA A 19 5.36 -4.11 11.81
N ILE A 20 4.63 -4.76 12.73
CA ILE A 20 3.97 -4.07 13.85
C ILE A 20 5.00 -3.44 14.79
N ALA A 21 6.08 -4.16 15.13
CA ALA A 21 7.15 -3.65 15.97
C ALA A 21 7.82 -2.42 15.33
N HIS A 22 8.28 -2.56 14.09
CA HIS A 22 8.89 -1.48 13.32
C HIS A 22 8.02 -0.22 13.29
N LEU A 23 6.72 -0.36 12.99
CA LEU A 23 5.80 0.77 12.96
C LEU A 23 5.55 1.38 14.35
N THR A 24 5.54 0.57 15.40
CA THR A 24 5.35 1.05 16.78
C THR A 24 6.53 1.94 17.17
N ASP A 25 7.76 1.49 16.91
CA ASP A 25 8.98 2.24 17.19
C ASP A 25 9.07 3.51 16.35
N ALA A 26 8.77 3.41 15.06
CA ALA A 26 8.80 4.56 14.14
C ALA A 26 7.78 5.64 14.51
N VAL A 27 6.57 5.25 14.92
CA VAL A 27 5.54 6.20 15.41
C VAL A 27 6.01 6.85 16.71
N ALA A 28 6.54 6.09 17.66
CA ALA A 28 7.03 6.62 18.93
C ALA A 28 8.15 7.64 18.71
N ALA A 29 9.14 7.30 17.88
CA ALA A 29 10.25 8.19 17.53
C ALA A 29 9.78 9.49 16.87
N GLN A 30 8.81 9.42 15.94
CA GLN A 30 8.28 10.64 15.31
C GLN A 30 7.43 11.50 16.25
N VAL A 31 6.73 10.89 17.21
CA VAL A 31 6.02 11.64 18.25
C VAL A 31 7.03 12.38 19.13
N GLU A 32 8.09 11.72 19.58
CA GLU A 32 9.17 12.35 20.35
C GLU A 32 9.85 13.47 19.57
N GLN A 33 10.22 13.22 18.31
CA GLN A 33 10.85 14.22 17.45
C GLN A 33 9.94 15.44 17.24
N SER A 34 8.63 15.25 17.16
CA SER A 34 7.67 16.35 17.05
C SER A 34 7.63 17.23 18.31
N VAL A 35 7.83 16.63 19.48
CA VAL A 35 7.92 17.36 20.75
C VAL A 35 9.21 18.17 20.80
N VAL A 36 10.35 17.56 20.46
CA VAL A 36 11.66 18.23 20.40
C VAL A 36 11.62 19.42 19.42
N ALA A 37 11.00 19.22 18.25
CA ALA A 37 10.86 20.25 17.23
C ALA A 37 9.77 21.29 17.54
N SER A 38 9.02 21.14 18.64
CA SER A 38 7.83 21.96 18.96
C SER A 38 6.87 22.10 17.76
N ALA A 39 6.70 21.00 17.01
CA ALA A 39 5.95 21.00 15.77
C ALA A 39 4.45 21.24 16.06
N PRO A 40 3.78 22.20 15.36
CA PRO A 40 2.35 22.38 15.53
C PRO A 40 1.57 21.12 15.13
N PRO A 41 0.37 20.89 15.71
CA PRO A 41 -0.45 19.72 15.40
C PRO A 41 -0.66 19.52 13.90
N ASN A 42 -0.46 18.29 13.45
CA ASN A 42 -0.58 17.82 12.07
C ASN A 42 0.29 18.56 11.05
N THR A 43 1.38 19.19 11.50
CA THR A 43 2.39 19.79 10.64
C THR A 43 3.43 18.73 10.24
N PRO A 44 3.65 18.50 8.94
CA PRO A 44 4.64 17.52 8.49
C PRO A 44 6.05 17.85 9.02
N ILE A 45 6.76 16.84 9.52
CA ILE A 45 8.19 16.92 9.86
C ILE A 45 8.98 15.88 9.03
N PRO A 46 10.31 16.05 8.88
CA PRO A 46 11.14 15.06 8.22
C PRO A 46 10.99 13.68 8.89
N GLY A 47 10.65 12.66 8.11
CA GLY A 47 10.41 11.29 8.59
C GLY A 47 8.95 10.84 8.53
N ASP A 48 7.98 11.75 8.66
CA ASP A 48 6.55 11.42 8.64
C ASP A 48 6.13 10.62 7.39
N ALA A 49 6.66 11.01 6.23
CA ALA A 49 6.33 10.36 4.97
C ALA A 49 6.80 8.89 4.93
N GLN A 50 7.92 8.58 5.58
CA GLN A 50 8.47 7.23 5.65
C GLN A 50 7.61 6.34 6.54
N VAL A 51 7.20 6.85 7.72
CA VAL A 51 6.29 6.13 8.62
C VAL A 51 4.96 5.84 7.93
N ARG A 52 4.42 6.83 7.20
CA ARG A 52 3.20 6.65 6.43
C ARG A 52 3.34 5.61 5.33
N ASP A 53 4.44 5.67 4.57
CA ASP A 53 4.72 4.70 3.51
C ASP A 53 4.85 3.28 4.09
N ALA A 54 5.52 3.14 5.24
CA ALA A 54 5.67 1.87 5.96
C ALA A 54 4.31 1.31 6.39
N PHE A 55 3.44 2.16 6.95
CA PHE A 55 2.09 1.77 7.37
C PHE A 55 1.29 1.18 6.21
N TRP A 56 1.37 1.80 5.02
CA TRP A 56 0.65 1.34 3.83
C TRP A 56 1.27 0.10 3.18
N ALA A 57 2.59 -0.02 3.20
CA ALA A 57 3.32 -1.10 2.51
C ALA A 57 3.42 -2.39 3.35
N LEU A 58 3.59 -2.26 4.67
CA LEU A 58 3.89 -3.42 5.51
C LEU A 58 2.63 -4.11 6.03
N LEU A 59 1.58 -3.37 6.35
CA LEU A 59 0.40 -3.94 7.00
C LEU A 59 -0.71 -4.30 6.01
N PRO A 60 -1.30 -5.51 6.13
CA PRO A 60 -2.56 -5.83 5.46
C PRO A 60 -3.71 -4.99 6.03
N PRO A 61 -4.84 -4.82 5.31
CA PRO A 61 -5.92 -3.91 5.70
C PRO A 61 -6.49 -4.14 7.12
N GLU A 62 -6.68 -5.39 7.53
CA GLU A 62 -7.19 -5.71 8.87
C GLU A 62 -6.19 -5.31 9.97
N GLU A 63 -4.89 -5.46 9.71
CA GLU A 63 -3.84 -5.05 10.65
C GLU A 63 -3.60 -3.55 10.63
N GLN A 64 -3.80 -2.88 9.49
CA GLN A 64 -3.84 -1.42 9.42
C GLN A 64 -4.94 -0.86 10.34
N ARG A 65 -6.12 -1.47 10.32
CA ARG A 65 -7.22 -1.11 11.21
C ARG A 65 -6.85 -1.32 12.68
N ARG A 66 -6.38 -2.52 13.04
CA ARG A 66 -5.99 -2.84 14.44
C ARG A 66 -4.90 -1.91 14.95
N PHE A 67 -3.86 -1.70 14.14
CA PHE A 67 -2.76 -0.80 14.47
C PHE A 67 -3.25 0.64 14.65
N PHE A 68 -4.07 1.13 13.71
CA PHE A 68 -4.66 2.47 13.78
C PHE A 68 -5.52 2.68 15.02
N LEU A 69 -6.40 1.75 15.36
CA LEU A 69 -7.25 1.86 16.56
C LEU A 69 -6.42 1.85 17.84
N ARG A 70 -5.37 1.01 17.90
CA ARG A 70 -4.45 0.94 19.04
C ARG A 70 -3.74 2.27 19.30
N ILE A 71 -3.16 2.88 18.27
CA ILE A 71 -2.45 4.16 18.42
C ILE A 71 -3.40 5.36 18.53
N ALA A 72 -4.57 5.31 17.90
CA ALA A 72 -5.61 6.34 18.10
C ALA A 72 -6.16 6.33 19.53
N GLY A 73 -6.04 5.22 20.26
CA GLY A 73 -6.30 5.17 21.71
C GLY A 73 -5.28 5.96 22.56
N GLN A 74 -4.10 6.29 22.01
CA GLN A 74 -3.03 6.99 22.72
C GLN A 74 -3.12 8.50 22.49
N ARG A 75 -3.50 9.25 23.53
CA ARG A 75 -3.69 10.71 23.44
C ARG A 75 -2.45 11.47 22.98
N SER A 76 -1.25 10.98 23.34
CA SER A 76 0.03 11.58 22.92
C SER A 76 0.23 11.59 21.40
N VAL A 77 -0.37 10.63 20.68
CA VAL A 77 -0.20 10.48 19.22
C VAL A 77 -1.18 11.36 18.44
N TRP A 78 -2.26 11.84 19.06
CA TRP A 78 -3.35 12.54 18.36
C TRP A 78 -2.91 13.75 17.52
N PRO A 79 -1.99 14.61 17.98
CA PRO A 79 -1.50 15.73 17.16
C PRO A 79 -0.72 15.28 15.91
N ARG A 80 -0.38 14.00 15.78
CA ARG A 80 0.48 13.44 14.72
C ARG A 80 -0.24 12.42 13.83
N LEU A 81 -1.42 11.94 14.21
CA LEU A 81 -2.13 10.87 13.49
C LEU A 81 -2.28 11.16 11.98
N LYS A 82 -2.64 12.39 11.60
CA LYS A 82 -2.82 12.75 10.20
C LYS A 82 -1.52 12.75 9.41
N THR A 83 -0.40 13.13 10.01
CA THR A 83 0.89 13.19 9.29
C THR A 83 1.52 11.82 9.18
N LEU A 84 1.45 11.01 10.24
CA LEU A 84 2.04 9.67 10.32
C LEU A 84 1.29 8.61 9.54
N ILE A 85 -0.04 8.73 9.41
CA ILE A 85 -0.87 7.68 8.80
C ILE A 85 -1.66 8.23 7.61
N GLY A 86 -1.95 9.53 7.63
CA GLY A 86 -2.87 10.16 6.69
C GLY A 86 -4.27 10.31 7.28
N ASN A 87 -5.23 10.67 6.44
CA ASN A 87 -6.62 10.46 6.79
C ASN A 87 -6.87 8.94 6.77
N PRO A 88 -7.35 8.30 7.85
CA PRO A 88 -7.65 6.88 7.82
C PRO A 88 -8.66 6.60 6.69
N PRO A 89 -8.39 5.62 5.82
CA PRO A 89 -9.32 5.15 4.81
C PRO A 89 -10.67 4.80 5.39
N TYR A 90 -11.71 5.22 4.68
CA TYR A 90 -13.07 4.72 4.90
C TYR A 90 -13.17 3.19 4.72
N SER A 91 -12.22 2.58 4.00
CA SER A 91 -12.28 1.17 3.60
C SER A 91 -12.06 0.18 4.74
N PHE A 92 -11.48 0.60 5.88
CA PHE A 92 -11.30 -0.27 7.04
C PHE A 92 -11.93 0.22 8.35
N LEU A 93 -12.41 1.46 8.43
CA LEU A 93 -13.18 1.90 9.61
C LEU A 93 -14.55 1.23 9.58
N ARG A 94 -15.04 0.76 10.73
CA ARG A 94 -16.37 0.14 10.84
C ARG A 94 -17.29 0.97 11.75
N PRO A 95 -18.62 0.83 11.65
CA PRO A 95 -19.55 1.60 12.49
C PRO A 95 -19.26 1.50 13.99
N GLU A 96 -18.82 0.34 14.47
CA GLU A 96 -18.45 0.09 15.87
C GLU A 96 -17.23 0.89 16.36
N ASP A 97 -16.39 1.41 15.45
CA ASP A 97 -15.20 2.20 15.79
C ASP A 97 -15.54 3.66 16.18
N GLU A 98 -16.80 4.07 16.05
CA GLU A 98 -17.23 5.45 16.28
C GLU A 98 -16.88 5.95 17.69
N GLY A 99 -16.96 5.08 18.71
CA GLY A 99 -16.65 5.44 20.10
C GLY A 99 -15.19 5.84 20.31
N VAL A 100 -14.25 5.13 19.67
CA VAL A 100 -12.81 5.39 19.75
C VAL A 100 -12.45 6.69 19.00
N LEU A 101 -13.14 6.95 17.89
CA LEU A 101 -12.89 8.13 17.05
C LEU A 101 -13.50 9.42 17.62
N ARG A 102 -14.64 9.31 18.32
CA ARG A 102 -15.26 10.45 19.02
C ARG A 102 -14.39 11.00 20.15
N ALA A 103 -13.62 10.15 20.84
CA ALA A 103 -12.67 10.61 21.83
C ALA A 103 -11.54 11.42 21.20
N SER A 104 -11.07 11.04 20.01
CA SER A 104 -9.85 11.54 19.37
C SER A 104 -10.02 12.73 18.40
N GLY A 105 -11.21 13.33 18.32
CA GLY A 105 -11.47 14.47 17.42
C GLY A 105 -11.48 14.10 15.93
N ILE A 106 -11.42 12.81 15.59
CA ILE A 106 -11.45 12.31 14.21
C ILE A 106 -12.92 12.24 13.77
N CYS A 107 -13.31 13.26 13.02
CA CYS A 107 -14.66 13.63 12.56
C CYS A 107 -15.77 12.54 12.61
N ARG A 108 -16.80 12.81 13.43
CA ARG A 108 -18.10 12.12 13.57
C ARG A 108 -18.84 11.80 12.25
N GLY A 109 -18.52 12.49 11.15
CA GLY A 109 -19.14 12.26 9.83
C GLY A 109 -18.42 11.25 8.93
N ARG A 110 -17.24 10.73 9.34
CA ARG A 110 -16.38 9.93 8.45
C ARG A 110 -16.52 8.41 8.64
N ALA A 111 -16.99 7.93 9.78
CA ALA A 111 -17.22 6.50 10.02
C ALA A 111 -18.46 5.94 9.29
N ARG A 112 -19.45 6.80 8.96
CA ARG A 112 -20.70 6.41 8.29
C ARG A 112 -20.57 6.12 6.79
N MET A 113 -19.36 6.24 6.23
CA MET A 113 -19.04 5.87 4.84
C MET A 113 -18.38 4.49 4.73
N ALA A 114 -18.27 3.76 5.84
CA ALA A 114 -17.76 2.40 5.87
C ALA A 114 -18.63 1.46 5.04
N HIS A 115 -18.02 0.73 4.12
CA HIS A 115 -18.70 -0.29 3.33
C HIS A 115 -18.62 -1.65 4.03
N ALA A 116 -19.69 -2.45 3.98
CA ALA A 116 -19.72 -3.80 4.54
C ALA A 116 -18.73 -4.77 3.85
N ASP A 117 -18.39 -4.47 2.58
CA ASP A 117 -17.40 -5.23 1.81
C ASP A 117 -16.02 -4.54 1.83
N PRO A 118 -14.92 -5.31 1.86
CA PRO A 118 -13.57 -4.76 1.73
C PRO A 118 -13.44 -4.10 0.35
N THR A 119 -13.57 -2.78 0.30
CA THR A 119 -13.43 -2.02 -0.95
C THR A 119 -12.00 -2.07 -1.47
N ALA A 120 -11.83 -1.89 -2.79
CA ALA A 120 -10.51 -1.71 -3.38
C ALA A 120 -9.79 -0.50 -2.77
N THR A 121 -8.50 -0.67 -2.48
CA THR A 121 -7.63 0.36 -1.90
C THR A 121 -7.78 1.69 -2.65
N GLY A 122 -7.90 2.81 -1.93
CA GLY A 122 -7.95 4.14 -2.52
C GLY A 122 -6.61 4.55 -3.16
N TYR A 123 -6.63 5.54 -4.06
CA TYR A 123 -5.42 5.97 -4.78
C TYR A 123 -4.31 6.51 -3.87
N SER A 124 -4.69 7.28 -2.85
CA SER A 124 -3.78 7.79 -1.82
C SER A 124 -3.30 6.71 -0.83
N GLU A 125 -4.01 5.59 -0.75
CA GLU A 125 -3.80 4.50 0.21
C GLU A 125 -2.95 3.38 -0.41
N PHE A 126 -2.74 3.44 -1.72
CA PHE A 126 -1.98 2.44 -2.45
C PHE A 126 -0.49 2.45 -2.09
N GLY A 127 0.00 3.58 -1.54
CA GLY A 127 1.41 3.77 -1.22
C GLY A 127 2.31 3.51 -2.42
N LYS A 128 3.41 2.80 -2.17
CA LYS A 128 4.37 2.31 -3.19
C LYS A 128 3.98 0.95 -3.77
N GLY A 129 2.92 0.30 -3.30
CA GLY A 129 2.60 -1.08 -3.65
C GLY A 129 3.63 -2.08 -3.12
N HIS A 130 3.47 -3.36 -3.49
CA HIS A 130 4.40 -4.44 -3.17
C HIS A 130 5.18 -4.88 -4.41
N TYR A 131 4.50 -4.98 -5.55
CA TYR A 131 5.11 -5.38 -6.83
C TYR A 131 4.88 -4.33 -7.91
N GLU A 132 5.74 -4.34 -8.91
CA GLU A 132 5.67 -3.55 -10.14
C GLU A 132 5.85 -4.46 -11.36
N ASP A 133 5.15 -4.18 -12.45
CA ASP A 133 5.34 -4.91 -13.71
C ASP A 133 6.16 -4.12 -14.74
N GLY A 134 6.44 -4.73 -15.90
CA GLY A 134 7.20 -4.08 -16.98
C GLY A 134 6.53 -2.82 -17.56
N ALA A 135 5.24 -2.59 -17.29
CA ALA A 135 4.52 -1.39 -17.71
C ALA A 135 4.47 -0.30 -16.63
N GLY A 136 5.13 -0.51 -15.49
CA GLY A 136 5.16 0.41 -14.36
C GLY A 136 3.86 0.47 -13.56
N ARG A 137 3.00 -0.55 -13.69
CA ARG A 137 1.77 -0.68 -12.90
C ARG A 137 2.16 -1.25 -11.54
N LEU A 138 1.58 -0.70 -10.48
CA LEU A 138 1.87 -1.14 -9.12
C LEU A 138 0.78 -2.08 -8.62
N TYR A 139 1.19 -3.09 -7.86
CA TYR A 139 0.32 -4.14 -7.33
C TYR A 139 0.48 -4.20 -5.82
N ARG A 140 -0.65 -4.17 -5.11
CA ARG A 140 -0.72 -4.32 -3.67
C ARG A 140 -1.48 -5.60 -3.34
N VAL A 141 -0.78 -6.58 -2.78
CA VAL A 141 -1.40 -7.84 -2.35
C VAL A 141 -2.26 -7.57 -1.11
N VAL A 142 -3.55 -7.83 -1.23
CA VAL A 142 -4.55 -7.60 -0.19
C VAL A 142 -4.70 -8.85 0.67
N ARG A 143 -4.71 -10.03 0.03
CA ARG A 143 -4.93 -11.31 0.69
C ARG A 143 -4.26 -12.44 -0.10
N LYS A 144 -3.73 -13.41 0.62
CA LYS A 144 -3.28 -14.72 0.12
C LYS A 144 -4.37 -15.76 0.46
N GLU A 145 -4.80 -16.59 -0.50
CA GLU A 145 -5.84 -17.59 -0.23
C GLU A 145 -5.36 -18.70 0.71
N GLN A 146 -4.06 -19.03 0.65
CA GLN A 146 -3.42 -20.06 1.46
C GLN A 146 -2.10 -19.53 2.02
N GLY A 147 -1.91 -19.55 3.34
CA GLY A 147 -0.67 -19.11 3.97
C GLY A 147 -0.70 -19.17 5.50
N ASP A 148 0.49 -19.12 6.09
CA ASP A 148 0.70 -18.95 7.52
C ASP A 148 0.24 -17.54 7.94
N GLY A 149 -0.52 -17.45 9.04
CA GLY A 149 -1.15 -16.21 9.50
C GLY A 149 -0.16 -15.14 9.98
N ASP A 150 1.09 -15.51 10.29
CA ASP A 150 2.13 -14.55 10.74
C ASP A 150 2.96 -13.97 9.58
N GLN A 151 2.84 -14.53 8.37
CA GLN A 151 3.58 -14.05 7.20
C GLN A 151 2.84 -12.88 6.52
N LEU A 152 3.59 -11.87 6.08
CA LEU A 152 3.02 -10.79 5.28
C LEU A 152 2.44 -11.32 3.96
N PRO A 153 1.30 -10.81 3.48
CA PRO A 153 0.55 -11.42 2.38
C PRO A 153 1.29 -11.41 1.04
N TRP A 154 2.30 -10.56 0.91
CA TRP A 154 3.13 -10.43 -0.29
C TRP A 154 4.46 -11.20 -0.22
N VAL A 155 4.79 -11.84 0.92
CA VAL A 155 6.02 -12.60 1.11
C VAL A 155 5.76 -14.09 0.84
N GLY A 156 6.76 -14.79 0.30
CA GLY A 156 6.71 -16.24 0.10
C GLY A 156 5.60 -16.67 -0.88
N LEU A 157 5.44 -15.93 -1.98
CA LEU A 157 4.50 -16.26 -3.04
C LEU A 157 5.10 -17.34 -3.93
N ALA A 158 4.75 -18.61 -3.66
CA ALA A 158 5.19 -19.76 -4.45
C ALA A 158 4.25 -20.03 -5.64
N ALA A 159 4.74 -20.78 -6.63
CA ALA A 159 3.93 -21.25 -7.75
C ALA A 159 2.67 -22.00 -7.27
N GLY A 160 1.55 -21.78 -7.94
CA GLY A 160 0.24 -22.34 -7.59
C GLY A 160 -0.56 -21.51 -6.58
N VAL A 161 0.08 -20.62 -5.81
CA VAL A 161 -0.62 -19.76 -4.85
C VAL A 161 -1.55 -18.79 -5.57
N ARG A 162 -2.77 -18.65 -5.03
CA ARG A 162 -3.72 -17.61 -5.43
C ARG A 162 -3.69 -16.44 -4.47
N VAL A 163 -3.65 -15.24 -5.03
CA VAL A 163 -3.69 -13.98 -4.26
C VAL A 163 -4.69 -13.01 -4.85
N VAL A 164 -5.29 -12.22 -3.97
CA VAL A 164 -6.08 -11.05 -4.34
C VAL A 164 -5.17 -9.83 -4.25
N ALA A 165 -5.01 -9.11 -5.36
CA ALA A 165 -4.20 -7.91 -5.43
C ALA A 165 -4.98 -6.75 -6.04
N ASP A 166 -4.83 -5.57 -5.46
CA ASP A 166 -5.26 -4.34 -6.10
C ASP A 166 -4.13 -3.87 -7.03
N VAL A 167 -4.48 -3.43 -8.24
CA VAL A 167 -3.56 -2.87 -9.24
C VAL A 167 -3.86 -1.39 -9.44
N ARG A 168 -2.81 -0.57 -9.50
CA ARG A 168 -2.89 0.87 -9.76
C ARG A 168 -2.23 1.22 -11.09
N VAL A 169 -3.02 1.88 -11.93
CA VAL A 169 -2.52 2.59 -13.12
C VAL A 169 -2.24 4.05 -12.75
N GLN A 170 -1.08 4.56 -13.17
CA GLN A 170 -0.68 5.92 -12.83
C GLN A 170 -1.59 6.95 -13.53
N LYS A 171 -2.07 7.95 -12.78
CA LYS A 171 -2.76 9.08 -13.39
C LYS A 171 -1.78 9.89 -14.23
N ARG A 172 -2.19 10.25 -15.44
CA ARG A 172 -1.43 11.06 -16.41
C ARG A 172 -2.33 12.19 -16.92
N ALA A 173 -1.71 13.31 -17.32
CA ALA A 173 -2.43 14.40 -17.98
C ALA A 173 -3.06 13.93 -19.29
N GLY A 174 -4.19 14.54 -19.69
CA GLY A 174 -4.95 14.11 -20.87
C GLY A 174 -4.14 14.11 -22.16
N ALA A 175 -3.37 15.17 -22.40
CA ALA A 175 -2.48 15.27 -23.56
C ALA A 175 -1.45 14.12 -23.60
N THR A 176 -0.81 13.83 -22.47
CA THR A 176 0.14 12.72 -22.35
C THR A 176 -0.52 11.36 -22.61
N LYS A 177 -1.75 11.15 -22.10
CA LYS A 177 -2.49 9.90 -22.38
C LYS A 177 -2.78 9.71 -23.85
N VAL A 178 -3.19 10.78 -24.55
CA VAL A 178 -3.48 10.72 -26.00
C VAL A 178 -2.20 10.42 -26.78
N ALA A 179 -1.10 11.11 -26.48
CA ALA A 179 0.20 10.87 -27.10
C ALA A 179 0.68 9.42 -26.88
N MET A 180 0.58 8.93 -25.64
CA MET A 180 0.90 7.54 -25.31
C MET A 180 -0.02 6.58 -26.09
N ALA A 181 -1.33 6.81 -26.11
CA ALA A 181 -2.29 5.95 -26.83
C ALA A 181 -2.01 5.88 -28.33
N ARG A 182 -1.53 6.97 -28.94
CA ARG A 182 -1.11 7.03 -30.35
C ARG A 182 0.22 6.33 -30.64
N GLY A 183 0.91 5.86 -29.60
CA GLY A 183 2.17 5.11 -29.75
C GLY A 183 3.42 5.98 -29.78
N GLU A 184 3.29 7.29 -29.54
CA GLU A 184 4.41 8.26 -29.59
C GLU A 184 5.47 7.98 -28.51
N HIS A 185 5.14 7.17 -27.50
CA HIS A 185 6.01 6.80 -26.38
C HIS A 185 6.34 5.29 -26.36
N GLY A 186 6.03 4.56 -27.44
CA GLY A 186 6.27 3.14 -27.57
C GLY A 186 5.23 2.23 -26.88
N PRO A 187 5.35 0.89 -27.07
CA PRO A 187 4.34 -0.08 -26.66
C PRO A 187 4.24 -0.26 -25.15
N VAL A 188 5.34 -0.10 -24.41
CA VAL A 188 5.36 -0.18 -22.93
C VAL A 188 4.53 0.95 -22.32
N ALA A 189 4.68 2.17 -22.86
CA ALA A 189 3.89 3.32 -22.44
C ALA A 189 2.40 3.10 -22.72
N GLN A 190 2.03 2.56 -23.88
CA GLN A 190 0.63 2.19 -24.17
C GLN A 190 0.08 1.17 -23.18
N ALA A 191 0.85 0.11 -22.88
CA ALA A 191 0.46 -0.93 -21.94
C ALA A 191 0.22 -0.37 -20.51
N SER A 192 0.94 0.68 -20.12
CA SER A 192 0.77 1.35 -18.81
C SER A 192 -0.59 2.03 -18.65
N LEU A 193 -1.32 2.31 -19.74
CA LEU A 193 -2.61 3.00 -19.71
C LEU A 193 -3.79 2.10 -19.35
N VAL A 194 -3.62 0.77 -19.45
CA VAL A 194 -4.69 -0.20 -19.32
C VAL A 194 -4.41 -1.21 -18.22
N PHE A 195 -5.47 -1.75 -17.63
CA PHE A 195 -5.33 -2.88 -16.71
C PHE A 195 -4.98 -4.16 -17.48
N PRO A 196 -4.23 -5.08 -16.85
CA PRO A 196 -4.09 -6.45 -17.34
C PRO A 196 -5.45 -7.11 -17.57
N ARG A 197 -5.55 -7.94 -18.60
CA ARG A 197 -6.76 -8.71 -18.93
C ARG A 197 -6.69 -10.11 -18.32
N VAL A 198 -7.85 -10.73 -18.15
CA VAL A 198 -7.94 -12.14 -17.76
C VAL A 198 -7.22 -13.00 -18.79
N GLY A 199 -6.36 -13.90 -18.32
CA GLY A 199 -5.50 -14.74 -19.14
C GLY A 199 -4.07 -14.20 -19.31
N ASP A 200 -3.83 -12.90 -19.13
CA ASP A 200 -2.50 -12.31 -19.24
C ASP A 200 -1.54 -12.93 -18.21
N VAL A 201 -0.28 -13.12 -18.61
CA VAL A 201 0.81 -13.52 -17.71
C VAL A 201 1.72 -12.33 -17.52
N LEU A 202 1.87 -11.90 -16.28
CA LEU A 202 2.68 -10.77 -15.87
C LEU A 202 3.98 -11.24 -15.26
N GLN A 203 5.03 -10.45 -15.47
CA GLN A 203 6.27 -10.53 -14.72
C GLN A 203 6.24 -9.41 -13.67
N LEU A 204 6.19 -9.79 -12.40
CA LEU A 204 6.06 -8.92 -11.24
C LEU A 204 7.38 -8.88 -10.50
N ARG A 205 7.94 -7.70 -10.31
CA ARG A 205 9.16 -7.49 -9.54
C ARG A 205 8.80 -6.82 -8.23
N LEU A 206 9.41 -7.24 -7.14
CA LEU A 206 9.22 -6.58 -5.86
C LEU A 206 9.68 -5.12 -5.97
N VAL A 207 8.95 -4.17 -5.41
CA VAL A 207 9.34 -2.75 -5.47
C VAL A 207 10.62 -2.54 -4.66
N THR A 208 11.48 -1.62 -5.10
CA THR A 208 12.82 -1.40 -4.50
C THR A 208 12.79 -1.17 -2.99
N ALA A 209 11.73 -0.55 -2.46
CA ALA A 209 11.60 -0.28 -1.03
C ALA A 209 11.47 -1.55 -0.15
N LEU A 210 11.02 -2.66 -0.73
CA LEU A 210 10.79 -3.94 -0.04
C LEU A 210 11.84 -5.01 -0.39
N ARG A 211 12.78 -4.73 -1.30
CA ARG A 211 13.83 -5.71 -1.67
C ARG A 211 14.82 -5.86 -0.52
N GLY A 212 15.05 -7.12 -0.12
CA GLY A 212 16.14 -7.50 0.77
C GLY A 212 17.51 -7.45 0.07
N ASP A 213 18.58 -7.56 0.85
CA ASP A 213 19.96 -7.54 0.32
C ASP A 213 20.34 -8.78 -0.48
N ASP A 214 19.70 -9.92 -0.18
CA ASP A 214 19.90 -11.21 -0.85
C ASP A 214 18.91 -11.49 -2.00
N VAL A 215 18.01 -10.55 -2.31
CA VAL A 215 17.03 -10.75 -3.39
C VAL A 215 17.68 -10.41 -4.72
N ASP A 216 17.96 -11.45 -5.50
CA ASP A 216 18.60 -11.35 -6.80
C ASP A 216 17.80 -10.43 -7.73
N VAL A 217 18.48 -9.68 -8.60
CA VAL A 217 17.84 -8.67 -9.47
C VAL A 217 16.80 -9.30 -10.42
N ASP A 218 16.84 -10.63 -10.55
CA ASP A 218 15.99 -11.48 -11.38
C ASP A 218 14.88 -12.25 -10.64
N ASP A 219 14.61 -11.96 -9.36
CA ASP A 219 13.46 -12.53 -8.61
C ASP A 219 12.12 -11.92 -9.06
N ALA A 220 11.84 -12.09 -10.34
CA ALA A 220 10.61 -11.68 -10.97
C ALA A 220 9.59 -12.83 -10.89
N LEU A 221 8.56 -12.62 -10.09
CA LEU A 221 7.44 -13.52 -9.93
C LEU A 221 6.59 -13.53 -11.19
N ARG A 222 6.21 -14.70 -11.69
CA ARG A 222 5.23 -14.79 -12.79
C ARG A 222 3.83 -15.00 -12.21
N ALA A 223 2.88 -14.23 -12.71
CA ALA A 223 1.49 -14.31 -12.25
C ALA A 223 0.53 -14.26 -13.43
N ARG A 224 -0.43 -15.19 -13.46
CA ARG A 224 -1.54 -15.20 -14.42
C ARG A 224 -2.75 -14.50 -13.82
N ILE A 225 -3.39 -13.62 -14.60
CA ILE A 225 -4.66 -13.00 -14.22
C ILE A 225 -5.79 -14.01 -14.40
N GLU A 226 -6.49 -14.35 -13.32
CA GLU A 226 -7.65 -15.23 -13.37
C GLU A 226 -8.96 -14.45 -13.40
N LEU A 227 -9.05 -13.38 -12.60
CA LEU A 227 -10.24 -12.53 -12.51
C LEU A 227 -9.83 -11.07 -12.35
N GLY A 228 -10.70 -10.14 -12.77
CA GLY A 228 -10.47 -8.72 -12.60
C GLY A 228 -11.77 -7.91 -12.52
N ARG A 229 -11.81 -6.94 -11.60
CA ARG A 229 -12.93 -6.01 -11.44
C ARG A 229 -12.41 -4.60 -11.17
N GLN A 230 -12.75 -3.65 -12.03
CA GLN A 230 -12.46 -2.24 -11.79
C GLN A 230 -13.36 -1.70 -10.67
N LYS A 231 -12.81 -0.85 -9.79
CA LYS A 231 -13.56 -0.31 -8.63
C LYS A 231 -14.81 0.46 -9.06
N ALA A 232 -14.69 1.26 -10.11
CA ALA A 232 -15.75 2.04 -10.74
C ALA A 232 -15.30 2.40 -12.16
N ALA A 233 -16.24 2.77 -13.04
CA ALA A 233 -15.91 3.25 -14.38
C ALA A 233 -14.91 4.42 -14.30
N GLY A 234 -13.80 4.33 -15.04
CA GLY A 234 -12.74 5.33 -15.05
C GLY A 234 -11.84 5.37 -13.80
N SER A 235 -12.04 4.47 -12.82
CA SER A 235 -11.14 4.36 -11.67
C SER A 235 -9.73 3.93 -12.12
N PRO A 236 -8.65 4.57 -11.64
CA PRO A 236 -7.27 4.14 -11.89
C PRO A 236 -6.87 2.89 -11.08
N ILE A 237 -7.83 2.25 -10.41
CA ILE A 237 -7.61 1.06 -9.58
C ILE A 237 -8.62 -0.04 -9.95
N ALA A 238 -8.10 -1.26 -10.05
CA ALA A 238 -8.86 -2.49 -10.19
C ALA A 238 -8.38 -3.53 -9.17
N ARG A 239 -9.26 -4.46 -8.80
CA ARG A 239 -8.93 -5.64 -8.01
C ARG A 239 -8.81 -6.85 -8.91
N LEU A 240 -7.73 -7.60 -8.77
CA LEU A 240 -7.40 -8.78 -9.56
C LEU A 240 -7.26 -10.00 -8.66
N VAL A 241 -7.61 -11.16 -9.19
CA VAL A 241 -7.19 -12.47 -8.66
C VAL A 241 -6.04 -12.96 -9.52
N LEU A 242 -4.90 -13.19 -8.88
CA LEU A 242 -3.66 -13.62 -9.52
C LEU A 242 -3.34 -15.05 -9.07
N LYS A 243 -2.98 -15.90 -10.02
CA LYS A 243 -2.36 -17.20 -9.74
C LYS A 243 -0.88 -17.13 -10.07
N ILE A 244 -0.03 -17.42 -9.09
CA ILE A 244 1.42 -17.48 -9.30
C ILE A 244 1.74 -18.73 -10.14
N VAL A 245 2.58 -18.58 -11.15
CA VAL A 245 2.91 -19.64 -12.13
C VAL A 245 4.39 -19.90 -12.25
#